data_AF-A0A660ZWW8-F1
#
_entry.id   AF-A0A660ZWW8-F1
#
_cell.length_a   1.000
_cell.length_b   1.000
_cell.length_c   1.000
_cell.angle_alpha   90.00
_cell.angle_beta   90.00
_cell.angle_gamma   90.00
#
_symmetry.space_group_name_H-M   'P 1'
#
loop_
_entity.id
_entity.type
_entity.pdbx_description
1 polymer ?
#
loop_
_entity_poly.entity_id
_entity_poly.type
_entity_poly.pdbx_seq_one_letter_code
_entity_poly.pdbx_strand_id
1 'polypeptide(L)'
;MNAALECILLASTLTVPVLLAPADAAPVTGNTAARDIPQLPVIEVEASAGHALFTPAGTTPALGDQGVVIQVWIYDQFGFPVRNLPYQDIWLDDVGDWSVSSCQGGMTADANTDADGHTTISRVIFGGGSAAIGTKVWVNAEPDDELLPVLLVSPDINGDLVVDLFDFGTFGMDFGSDAFRSDLHDDGIVELVDFGLFGQHFGETCP
;
A
#
# COMPACT_ATOMS: atom_id res chain seq x y z
N MET A 1 7.33 -39.93 -21.11
CA MET A 1 6.32 -39.34 -22.01
C MET A 1 6.27 -37.86 -21.63
N ASN A 2 6.96 -37.02 -22.39
CA ASN A 2 7.07 -35.58 -22.12
C ASN A 2 5.98 -34.86 -22.91
N ALA A 3 5.03 -34.24 -22.23
CA ALA A 3 4.11 -33.29 -22.84
C ALA A 3 4.67 -31.88 -22.57
N ALA A 4 5.19 -31.25 -23.62
CA ALA A 4 5.54 -29.84 -23.60
C ALA A 4 4.24 -29.03 -23.69
N LEU A 5 4.05 -28.14 -22.72
CA LEU A 5 2.93 -27.20 -22.66
C LEU A 5 3.37 -25.91 -23.37
N GLU A 6 2.87 -25.66 -24.57
CA GLU A 6 3.08 -24.39 -25.27
C GLU A 6 2.16 -23.32 -24.68
N CYS A 7 2.76 -22.33 -24.02
CA CYS A 7 2.08 -21.13 -23.53
C CYS A 7 1.96 -20.13 -24.69
N ILE A 8 0.74 -19.94 -25.20
CA ILE A 8 0.43 -18.97 -26.25
C ILE A 8 0.23 -17.60 -25.59
N LEU A 9 1.22 -16.71 -25.72
CA LEU A 9 1.07 -15.28 -25.44
C LEU A 9 0.25 -14.63 -26.58
N LEU A 10 -0.99 -14.23 -26.29
CA LEU A 10 -1.75 -13.32 -27.15
C LEU A 10 -1.49 -11.89 -26.70
N ALA A 11 -0.53 -11.22 -27.35
CA ALA A 11 -0.35 -9.78 -27.24
C ALA A 11 -1.50 -9.07 -28.00
N SER A 12 -2.50 -8.60 -27.27
CA SER A 12 -3.55 -7.74 -27.83
C SER A 12 -3.05 -6.31 -27.88
N THR A 13 -2.80 -5.79 -29.07
CA THR A 13 -2.44 -4.39 -29.29
C THR A 13 -3.69 -3.52 -29.23
N LEU A 14 -4.00 -3.02 -28.03
CA LEU A 14 -5.05 -2.02 -27.85
C LEU A 14 -4.54 -0.67 -28.36
N THR A 15 -4.91 -0.29 -29.58
CA THR A 15 -4.74 1.08 -30.07
C THR A 15 -5.77 2.00 -29.41
N VAL A 16 -5.33 2.75 -28.41
CA VAL A 16 -6.10 3.85 -27.81
C VAL A 16 -6.06 5.06 -28.76
N PRO A 17 -7.20 5.61 -29.20
CA PRO A 17 -7.21 6.82 -30.00
C PRO A 17 -6.77 8.02 -29.15
N VAL A 18 -5.61 8.59 -29.51
CA VAL A 18 -5.12 9.85 -28.93
C VAL A 18 -6.06 10.99 -29.39
N LEU A 19 -6.92 11.46 -28.48
CA LEU A 19 -7.70 12.66 -28.67
C LEU A 19 -6.82 13.87 -28.36
N LEU A 20 -6.33 14.54 -29.40
CA LEU A 20 -5.58 15.79 -29.28
C LEU A 20 -6.51 16.90 -28.77
N ALA A 21 -6.41 17.24 -27.48
CA ALA A 21 -7.05 18.43 -26.93
C ALA A 21 -6.33 19.71 -27.43
N PRO A 22 -7.07 20.81 -27.68
CA PRO A 22 -6.48 22.08 -28.08
C PRO A 22 -5.63 22.69 -26.96
N ALA A 23 -4.37 22.96 -27.29
CA ALA A 23 -3.41 23.64 -26.42
C ALA A 23 -3.69 25.16 -26.41
N ASP A 24 -4.61 25.64 -25.56
CA ASP A 24 -4.60 27.05 -25.14
C ASP A 24 -5.44 27.39 -23.90
N ALA A 25 -5.31 26.61 -22.82
CA ALA A 25 -5.81 27.03 -21.52
C ALA A 25 -4.70 27.75 -20.75
N ALA A 26 -4.87 29.05 -20.51
CA ALA A 26 -4.00 29.84 -19.65
C ALA A 26 -3.90 29.19 -18.25
N PRO A 27 -2.72 29.19 -17.61
CA PRO A 27 -2.53 28.60 -16.29
C PRO A 27 -3.39 29.35 -15.27
N VAL A 28 -4.39 28.67 -14.72
CA VAL A 28 -5.15 29.14 -13.56
C VAL A 28 -4.21 29.06 -12.36
N THR A 29 -3.56 30.17 -12.00
CA THR A 29 -2.70 30.28 -10.82
C THR A 29 -3.50 30.44 -9.51
N GLY A 30 -4.70 29.84 -9.46
CA GLY A 30 -5.56 29.84 -8.29
C GLY A 30 -5.21 28.66 -7.40
N ASN A 31 -4.51 28.93 -6.30
CA ASN A 31 -4.26 27.98 -5.21
C ASN A 31 -5.55 27.69 -4.40
N THR A 32 -6.68 27.55 -5.08
CA THR A 32 -7.94 27.08 -4.50
C THR A 32 -7.78 25.59 -4.31
N ALA A 33 -7.54 25.22 -3.05
CA ALA A 33 -7.47 23.86 -2.54
C ALA A 33 -8.43 22.92 -3.26
N ALA A 34 -7.96 21.71 -3.55
CA ALA A 34 -8.61 20.60 -4.24
C ALA A 34 -9.92 20.06 -3.60
N ARG A 35 -10.63 20.88 -2.82
CA ARG A 35 -11.75 20.49 -1.98
C ARG A 35 -13.10 20.40 -2.70
N ASP A 36 -13.18 20.87 -3.95
CA ASP A 36 -14.40 20.86 -4.78
C ASP A 36 -14.12 20.23 -6.16
N ILE A 37 -13.49 19.05 -6.20
CA ILE A 37 -13.49 18.22 -7.42
C ILE A 37 -14.67 17.25 -7.28
N PRO A 38 -15.83 17.51 -7.92
CA PRO A 38 -17.04 16.69 -7.74
C PRO A 38 -16.95 15.28 -8.35
N GLN A 39 -15.80 14.91 -8.92
CA GLN A 39 -15.53 13.60 -9.49
C GLN A 39 -14.18 13.10 -8.96
N LEU A 40 -14.11 11.80 -8.70
CA LEU A 40 -12.90 11.14 -8.20
C LEU A 40 -11.74 11.36 -9.20
N PRO A 41 -10.52 11.62 -8.72
CA PRO A 41 -9.36 11.69 -9.60
C PRO A 41 -9.15 10.36 -10.32
N VAL A 42 -8.61 10.41 -11.53
CA VAL A 42 -8.07 9.22 -12.18
C VAL A 42 -6.73 8.92 -11.53
N ILE A 43 -6.59 7.71 -11.02
CA ILE A 43 -5.38 7.25 -10.34
C ILE A 43 -4.70 6.25 -11.26
N GLU A 44 -3.40 6.43 -11.49
CA GLU A 44 -2.53 5.41 -12.06
C GLU A 44 -1.56 4.98 -10.96
N VAL A 45 -1.50 3.69 -10.67
CA VAL A 45 -0.63 3.14 -9.62
C VAL A 45 0.28 2.08 -10.22
N GLU A 46 1.56 2.13 -9.87
CA GLU A 46 2.50 1.05 -10.17
C GLU A 46 3.19 0.63 -8.86
N ALA A 47 3.19 -0.66 -8.57
CA ALA A 47 3.84 -1.20 -7.37
C ALA A 47 4.82 -2.32 -7.71
N SER A 48 5.97 -2.31 -7.04
CA SER A 48 6.82 -3.50 -7.00
C SER A 48 6.14 -4.55 -6.12
N ALA A 49 5.90 -5.75 -6.67
CA ALA A 49 5.37 -6.86 -5.88
C ALA A 49 6.34 -7.21 -4.74
N GLY A 50 5.82 -7.43 -3.54
CA GLY A 50 6.66 -7.73 -2.39
C GLY A 50 5.87 -7.78 -1.09
N HIS A 51 6.52 -8.32 -0.07
CA HIS A 51 5.96 -8.46 1.26
C HIS A 51 6.74 -7.55 2.19
N ALA A 52 6.05 -6.83 3.07
CA ALA A 52 6.68 -5.91 3.99
C ALA A 52 6.23 -6.14 5.43
N LEU A 53 7.21 -6.24 6.32
CA LEU A 53 7.03 -6.20 7.76
C LEU A 53 6.92 -4.74 8.20
N PHE A 54 5.88 -4.42 8.95
CA PHE A 54 5.67 -3.11 9.58
C PHE A 54 5.22 -3.30 11.02
N THR A 55 5.35 -2.25 11.84
CA THR A 55 4.99 -2.33 13.26
C THR A 55 4.29 -1.06 13.72
N PRO A 56 3.59 -1.09 14.86
CA PRO A 56 2.97 0.12 15.40
C PRO A 56 3.97 1.24 15.67
N ALA A 57 5.19 0.95 16.12
CA ALA A 57 6.18 1.98 16.44
C ALA A 57 7.00 2.46 15.22
N GLY A 58 6.87 1.84 14.05
CA GLY A 58 7.64 2.20 12.85
C GLY A 58 9.15 1.94 13.01
N THR A 59 9.51 0.83 13.64
CA THR A 59 10.92 0.46 13.89
C THR A 59 11.50 -0.45 12.80
N THR A 60 10.67 -0.93 11.87
CA THR A 60 11.09 -1.75 10.73
C THR A 60 11.77 -0.90 9.64
N PRO A 61 12.52 -1.52 8.71
CA PRO A 61 13.04 -0.82 7.54
C PRO A 61 11.92 -0.17 6.71
N ALA A 62 12.26 0.91 6.00
CA ALA A 62 11.33 1.54 5.07
C ALA A 62 10.86 0.55 3.99
N LEU A 63 9.66 0.74 3.43
CA LEU A 63 9.14 -0.13 2.36
C LEU A 63 10.15 -0.28 1.21
N GLY A 64 10.77 0.81 0.79
CA GLY A 64 11.78 0.81 -0.28
C GLY A 64 13.01 -0.03 0.04
N ASP A 65 13.41 -0.11 1.32
CA ASP A 65 14.51 -0.95 1.77
C ASP A 65 14.13 -2.45 1.80
N GLN A 66 12.83 -2.74 1.87
CA GLN A 66 12.24 -4.08 1.75
C GLN A 66 11.92 -4.46 0.29
N GLY A 67 12.27 -3.60 -0.67
CA GLY A 67 12.01 -3.83 -2.10
C GLY A 67 10.59 -3.47 -2.56
N VAL A 68 9.80 -2.83 -1.69
CA VAL A 68 8.44 -2.37 -1.99
C VAL A 68 8.45 -0.87 -2.26
N VAL A 69 8.18 -0.48 -3.50
CA VAL A 69 8.00 0.92 -3.88
C VAL A 69 6.71 1.05 -4.66
N ILE A 70 5.85 1.95 -4.22
CA ILE A 70 4.58 2.26 -4.87
C ILE A 70 4.70 3.65 -5.47
N GLN A 71 4.46 3.75 -6.77
CA GLN A 71 4.41 4.98 -7.55
C GLN A 71 2.93 5.35 -7.77
N VAL A 72 2.58 6.61 -7.54
CA VAL A 72 1.19 7.08 -7.64
C VAL A 72 1.16 8.32 -8.52
N TRP A 73 0.36 8.29 -9.58
CA TRP A 73 0.02 9.46 -10.39
C TRP A 73 -1.46 9.78 -10.26
N ILE A 74 -1.76 11.06 -10.07
CA ILE A 74 -3.11 11.55 -9.84
C ILE A 74 -3.45 12.58 -10.91
N TYR A 75 -4.48 12.29 -11.69
CA TYR A 75 -5.00 13.16 -12.73
C TYR A 75 -6.44 13.57 -12.39
N ASP A 76 -6.85 14.75 -12.85
CA ASP A 76 -8.25 15.13 -12.83
C ASP A 76 -9.03 14.42 -13.95
N GLN A 77 -10.34 14.64 -13.99
CA GLN A 77 -11.23 14.06 -15.01
C GLN A 77 -10.90 14.46 -16.47
N PHE A 78 -10.04 15.46 -16.68
CA PHE A 78 -9.60 15.92 -17.99
C PHE A 78 -8.20 15.40 -18.35
N GLY A 79 -7.59 14.58 -17.49
CA GLY A 79 -6.23 14.06 -17.68
C GLY A 79 -5.13 15.07 -17.33
N PHE A 80 -5.44 16.16 -16.62
CA PHE A 80 -4.40 17.06 -16.13
C PHE A 80 -3.88 16.59 -14.77
N PRO A 81 -2.57 16.67 -14.52
CA PRO A 81 -1.99 16.25 -13.26
C PRO A 81 -2.49 17.12 -12.10
N VAL A 82 -2.93 16.48 -11.01
CA VAL A 82 -3.34 17.15 -9.77
C VAL A 82 -2.07 17.47 -8.98
N ARG A 83 -1.62 18.72 -9.06
CA ARG A 83 -0.40 19.20 -8.40
C ARG A 83 -0.65 19.56 -6.94
N ASN A 84 0.34 19.32 -6.10
CA ASN A 84 0.36 19.70 -4.69
C ASN A 84 -0.86 19.16 -3.90
N LEU A 85 -1.34 17.97 -4.26
CA LEU A 85 -2.27 17.22 -3.43
C LEU A 85 -1.54 16.85 -2.13
N PRO A 86 -2.11 17.14 -0.94
CA PRO A 86 -1.47 16.81 0.33
C PRO A 86 -1.14 15.33 0.44
N TYR A 87 0.07 15.01 0.90
CA TYR A 87 0.51 13.62 1.05
C TYR A 87 -0.35 12.82 2.04
N GLN A 88 -0.99 13.48 3.00
CA GLN A 88 -1.89 12.85 3.96
C GLN A 88 -3.22 12.40 3.35
N ASP A 89 -3.57 12.94 2.18
CA ASP A 89 -4.77 12.55 1.44
C ASP A 89 -4.50 11.35 0.52
N ILE A 90 -3.28 10.78 0.55
CA ILE A 90 -2.85 9.62 -0.21
C ILE A 90 -2.22 8.61 0.76
N TRP A 91 -2.82 7.44 0.92
CA TRP A 91 -2.28 6.42 1.82
C TRP A 91 -2.45 5.02 1.28
N LEU A 92 -1.65 4.10 1.83
CA LEU A 92 -1.79 2.66 1.60
C LEU A 92 -2.71 2.07 2.67
N ASP A 93 -3.62 1.19 2.28
CA ASP A 93 -4.48 0.47 3.23
C ASP A 93 -4.87 -0.91 2.68
N ASP A 94 -5.64 -1.66 3.46
CA ASP A 94 -6.29 -2.88 3.00
C ASP A 94 -7.40 -2.61 1.95
N VAL A 95 -8.11 -3.67 1.57
CA VAL A 95 -9.16 -3.62 0.53
C VAL A 95 -10.51 -3.07 1.04
N GLY A 96 -10.55 -2.50 2.23
CA GLY A 96 -11.75 -2.09 2.97
C GLY A 96 -12.33 -3.17 3.89
N ASP A 97 -11.52 -4.17 4.27
CA ASP A 97 -11.93 -5.29 5.14
C ASP A 97 -11.46 -5.16 6.59
N TRP A 98 -10.75 -4.07 6.93
CA TRP A 98 -10.25 -3.76 8.28
C TRP A 98 -9.23 -4.78 8.78
N SER A 99 -8.52 -5.41 7.86
CA SER A 99 -7.43 -6.35 8.16
C SER A 99 -6.12 -5.62 8.48
N VAL A 100 -5.99 -4.35 8.08
CA VAL A 100 -4.90 -3.45 8.45
C VAL A 100 -5.45 -2.31 9.29
N SER A 101 -4.69 -1.88 10.30
CA SER A 101 -5.00 -0.72 11.11
C SER A 101 -3.84 0.27 11.05
N SER A 102 -4.10 1.47 10.53
CA SER A 102 -3.07 2.49 10.37
C SER A 102 -2.91 3.34 11.64
N CYS A 103 -1.66 3.61 12.02
CA CYS A 103 -1.39 4.69 12.97
C CYS A 103 -1.63 6.06 12.30
N GLN A 104 -1.83 7.10 13.11
CA GLN A 104 -2.02 8.46 12.58
C GLN A 104 -0.82 8.89 11.72
N GLY A 105 -1.05 9.08 10.42
CA GLY A 105 -0.03 9.48 9.45
C GLY A 105 0.92 8.36 9.01
N GLY A 106 0.72 7.13 9.49
CA GLY A 106 1.68 6.04 9.36
C GLY A 106 1.75 5.36 8.02
N MET A 107 0.78 5.54 7.13
CA MET A 107 0.76 4.87 5.81
C MET A 107 0.62 5.88 4.66
N THR A 108 1.02 7.12 4.90
CA THR A 108 0.83 8.23 3.95
C THR A 108 1.95 8.30 2.89
N ALA A 109 1.69 9.01 1.79
CA ALA A 109 2.69 9.24 0.75
C ALA A 109 3.92 10.00 1.25
N ASP A 110 5.04 9.84 0.56
CA ASP A 110 6.33 10.39 0.93
C ASP A 110 6.38 11.92 0.80
N ALA A 111 5.57 12.49 -0.10
CA ALA A 111 5.47 13.93 -0.33
C ALA A 111 4.13 14.28 -1.01
N ASN A 112 3.81 15.58 -1.04
CA ASN A 112 2.71 16.07 -1.87
C ASN A 112 2.98 15.74 -3.34
N THR A 113 1.93 15.59 -4.14
CA THR A 113 2.11 15.38 -5.58
C THR A 113 2.88 16.53 -6.23
N ASP A 114 3.76 16.20 -7.16
CA ASP A 114 4.63 17.16 -7.84
C ASP A 114 3.93 17.87 -9.03
N ALA A 115 4.72 18.44 -9.96
CA ALA A 115 4.18 19.12 -11.14
C ALA A 115 3.51 18.18 -12.17
N ASP A 116 3.85 16.89 -12.11
CA ASP A 116 3.33 15.85 -12.97
C ASP A 116 2.26 15.01 -12.25
N GLY A 117 1.84 15.43 -11.05
CA GLY A 117 0.82 14.73 -10.27
C GLY A 117 1.35 13.47 -9.60
N HIS A 118 2.67 13.33 -9.52
CA HIS A 118 3.36 12.12 -9.06
C HIS A 118 3.75 12.21 -7.58
N THR A 119 3.64 11.09 -6.87
CA THR A 119 4.25 10.86 -5.55
C THR A 119 4.61 9.38 -5.36
N THR A 120 5.24 9.05 -4.24
CA THR A 120 5.64 7.69 -3.87
C THR A 120 5.15 7.29 -2.49
N ILE A 121 5.01 6.00 -2.24
CA ILE A 121 4.92 5.41 -0.89
C ILE A 121 6.09 4.43 -0.77
N SER A 122 7.14 4.84 -0.06
CA SER A 122 8.37 4.05 0.07
C SER A 122 9.06 4.16 1.44
N ARG A 123 8.59 5.05 2.31
CA ARG A 123 9.15 5.27 3.64
C ARG A 123 8.74 4.18 4.64
N VAL A 124 9.19 4.36 5.89
CA VAL A 124 8.69 3.59 7.02
C VAL A 124 7.20 3.81 7.14
N ILE A 125 6.45 2.71 7.16
CA ILE A 125 5.04 2.71 7.51
C ILE A 125 4.84 2.15 8.91
N PHE A 126 3.79 2.58 9.60
CA PHE A 126 3.50 2.13 10.95
C PHE A 126 2.00 1.93 11.21
N GLY A 127 1.70 0.82 11.87
CA GLY A 127 0.35 0.30 12.08
C GLY A 127 0.35 -1.17 12.54
N GLY A 128 -0.83 -1.78 12.54
CA GLY A 128 -1.08 -3.17 12.89
C GLY A 128 -1.83 -3.95 11.83
N GLY A 129 -2.00 -5.24 12.07
CA GLY A 129 -2.76 -6.17 11.23
C GLY A 129 -1.96 -6.78 10.08
N SER A 130 -2.68 -7.30 9.08
CA SER A 130 -2.08 -7.96 7.91
C SER A 130 -2.97 -7.84 6.67
N ALA A 131 -2.38 -7.63 5.50
CA ALA A 131 -3.06 -7.61 4.21
C ALA A 131 -2.59 -8.76 3.30
N ALA A 132 -3.17 -9.95 3.46
CA ALA A 132 -2.74 -11.18 2.77
C ALA A 132 -3.14 -11.24 1.28
N ILE A 133 -4.14 -10.47 0.88
CA ILE A 133 -4.68 -10.49 -0.48
C ILE A 133 -4.13 -9.36 -1.35
N GLY A 134 -3.33 -8.47 -0.78
CA GLY A 134 -2.87 -7.23 -1.41
C GLY A 134 -3.41 -6.00 -0.70
N THR A 135 -2.98 -4.85 -1.18
CA THR A 135 -3.31 -3.53 -0.63
C THR A 135 -3.86 -2.62 -1.71
N LYS A 136 -4.40 -1.47 -1.30
CA LYS A 136 -4.87 -0.43 -2.21
C LYS A 136 -4.31 0.92 -1.83
N VAL A 137 -4.12 1.77 -2.83
CA VAL A 137 -3.92 3.20 -2.60
C VAL A 137 -5.28 3.84 -2.40
N TRP A 138 -5.41 4.63 -1.34
CA TRP A 138 -6.58 5.42 -1.04
C TRP A 138 -6.26 6.89 -1.28
N VAL A 139 -7.17 7.58 -1.97
CA VAL A 139 -7.07 9.02 -2.23
C VAL A 139 -8.36 9.69 -1.78
N ASN A 140 -8.27 10.64 -0.85
CA ASN A 140 -9.44 11.34 -0.30
C ASN A 140 -10.56 10.39 0.20
N ALA A 141 -10.17 9.28 0.84
CA ALA A 141 -11.06 8.24 1.37
C ALA A 141 -11.82 7.41 0.32
N GLU A 142 -11.38 7.47 -0.93
CA GLU A 142 -11.81 6.53 -1.97
C GLU A 142 -10.64 5.60 -2.31
N PRO A 143 -10.85 4.27 -2.34
CA PRO A 143 -9.84 3.33 -2.78
C PRO A 143 -9.68 3.37 -4.30
N ASP A 144 -8.46 3.16 -4.77
CA ASP A 144 -8.21 2.80 -6.16
C ASP A 144 -8.86 1.45 -6.51
N ASP A 145 -9.22 1.25 -7.77
CA ASP A 145 -9.85 0.01 -8.23
C ASP A 145 -8.83 -1.14 -8.32
N GLU A 146 -7.56 -0.83 -8.57
CA GLU A 146 -6.49 -1.81 -8.71
C GLU A 146 -6.05 -2.38 -7.35
N LEU A 147 -5.84 -3.69 -7.33
CA LEU A 147 -5.28 -4.39 -6.18
C LEU A 147 -3.77 -4.51 -6.36
N LEU A 148 -3.01 -3.91 -5.45
CA LEU A 148 -1.55 -3.95 -5.50
C LEU A 148 -1.03 -5.29 -5.00
N PRO A 149 -0.01 -5.87 -5.65
CA PRO A 149 0.67 -7.10 -5.20
C PRO A 149 1.63 -6.83 -4.03
N VAL A 150 1.23 -5.97 -3.10
CA VAL A 150 1.98 -5.61 -1.90
C VAL A 150 1.26 -6.21 -0.70
N LEU A 151 1.90 -7.17 -0.05
CA LEU A 151 1.38 -7.79 1.16
C LEU A 151 2.03 -7.14 2.38
N LEU A 152 1.23 -6.92 3.42
CA LEU A 152 1.68 -6.30 4.67
C LEU A 152 1.46 -7.26 5.83
N VAL A 153 2.43 -7.37 6.73
CA VAL A 153 2.29 -8.16 7.96
C VAL A 153 2.87 -7.40 9.14
N SER A 154 2.20 -7.45 10.29
CA SER A 154 2.61 -6.79 11.53
C SER A 154 2.60 -7.76 12.71
N PRO A 155 3.55 -7.65 13.66
CA PRO A 155 3.50 -8.36 14.94
C PRO A 155 2.28 -7.99 15.80
N ASP A 156 1.66 -6.82 15.57
CA ASP A 156 0.33 -6.49 16.10
C ASP A 156 -0.71 -7.21 15.24
N ILE A 157 -0.86 -8.52 15.48
CA ILE A 157 -1.66 -9.43 14.65
C ILE A 157 -3.15 -9.07 14.70
N ASN A 158 -3.61 -8.55 15.83
CA ASN A 158 -5.02 -8.24 16.03
C ASN A 158 -5.40 -6.81 15.54
N GLY A 159 -4.42 -5.95 15.30
CA GLY A 159 -4.60 -4.62 14.74
C GLY A 159 -5.08 -3.57 15.75
N ASP A 160 -4.92 -3.80 17.06
CA ASP A 160 -5.32 -2.83 18.10
C ASP A 160 -4.27 -1.75 18.39
N LEU A 161 -3.21 -1.72 17.58
CA LEU A 161 -2.12 -0.76 17.59
C LEU A 161 -1.16 -0.91 18.77
N VAL A 162 -1.14 -2.09 19.38
CA VAL A 162 -0.25 -2.48 20.48
C VAL A 162 0.22 -3.92 20.27
N VAL A 163 1.53 -4.17 20.31
CA VAL A 163 2.04 -5.55 20.27
C VAL A 163 2.10 -6.11 21.70
N ASP A 164 1.19 -7.03 22.06
CA ASP A 164 1.14 -7.57 23.42
C ASP A 164 0.81 -9.08 23.53
N LEU A 165 0.30 -9.50 24.71
CA LEU A 165 -0.04 -10.90 24.98
C LEU A 165 -1.29 -11.39 24.23
N PHE A 166 -2.16 -10.49 23.76
CA PHE A 166 -3.27 -10.85 22.90
C PHE A 166 -2.79 -11.27 21.51
N ASP A 167 -1.80 -10.55 20.94
CA ASP A 167 -1.16 -10.95 19.69
C ASP A 167 -0.40 -12.26 19.85
N PHE A 168 0.34 -12.42 20.96
CA PHE A 168 1.03 -13.67 21.26
C PHE A 168 0.04 -14.85 21.36
N GLY A 169 -1.15 -14.62 21.93
CA GLY A 169 -2.22 -15.61 21.95
C GLY A 169 -2.65 -16.03 20.54
N THR A 170 -2.79 -15.07 19.62
CA THR A 170 -3.13 -15.34 18.21
C THR A 170 -2.00 -16.06 17.48
N PHE A 171 -0.76 -15.57 17.61
CA PHE A 171 0.43 -16.24 17.08
C PHE A 171 0.51 -17.70 17.53
N GLY A 172 0.27 -17.97 18.82
CA GLY A 172 0.30 -19.32 19.37
C GLY A 172 -0.78 -20.26 18.81
N MET A 173 -1.91 -19.73 18.36
CA MET A 173 -2.94 -20.52 17.66
C MET A 173 -2.53 -20.88 16.23
N ASP A 174 -1.74 -20.01 15.60
CA ASP A 174 -1.28 -20.18 14.22
C ASP A 174 0.05 -20.97 14.13
N PHE A 175 0.73 -21.24 15.25
CA PHE A 175 2.03 -21.93 15.27
C PHE A 175 2.00 -23.29 14.55
N GLY A 176 2.87 -23.46 13.56
CA GLY A 176 2.95 -24.65 12.69
C GLY A 176 1.94 -24.67 11.54
N SER A 177 1.23 -23.57 11.28
CA SER A 177 0.33 -23.39 10.14
C SER A 177 0.96 -22.53 9.03
N ASP A 178 0.19 -22.25 7.98
CA ASP A 178 0.49 -21.35 6.86
C ASP A 178 -0.26 -20.00 6.96
N ALA A 179 -0.69 -19.61 8.16
CA ALA A 179 -1.45 -18.39 8.36
C ALA A 179 -0.56 -17.14 8.16
N PHE A 180 -0.69 -16.50 6.99
CA PHE A 180 0.08 -15.31 6.58
C PHE A 180 0.19 -14.23 7.68
N ARG A 181 -0.90 -13.95 8.42
CA ARG A 181 -0.92 -12.94 9.48
C ARG A 181 0.11 -13.15 10.60
N SER A 182 0.61 -14.38 10.77
CA SER A 182 1.57 -14.78 11.81
C SER A 182 2.91 -15.24 11.24
N ASP A 183 3.04 -15.33 9.90
CA ASP A 183 4.26 -15.69 9.17
C ASP A 183 5.08 -14.42 8.91
N LEU A 184 5.75 -13.93 9.96
CA LEU A 184 6.47 -12.66 9.96
C LEU A 184 7.78 -12.71 9.14
N HIS A 185 8.31 -13.91 8.91
CA HIS A 185 9.48 -14.14 8.07
C HIS A 185 9.13 -14.44 6.60
N ASP A 186 7.85 -14.73 6.33
CA ASP A 186 7.32 -14.96 4.98
C ASP A 186 7.99 -16.13 4.26
N ASP A 187 8.05 -17.28 4.92
CA ASP A 187 8.56 -18.52 4.31
C ASP A 187 7.50 -19.63 4.16
N GLY A 188 6.24 -19.29 4.46
CA GLY A 188 5.07 -20.15 4.31
C GLY A 188 4.78 -21.03 5.51
N ILE A 189 5.49 -20.86 6.63
CA ILE A 189 5.23 -21.58 7.87
C ILE A 189 5.46 -20.71 9.10
N VAL A 190 4.49 -20.69 10.01
CA VAL A 190 4.63 -19.99 11.30
C VAL A 190 5.47 -20.84 12.25
N GLU A 191 6.70 -20.44 12.53
CA GLU A 191 7.63 -21.19 13.37
C GLU A 191 8.45 -20.32 14.35
N LEU A 192 9.56 -20.87 14.86
CA LEU A 192 10.35 -20.22 15.90
C LEU A 192 11.09 -18.97 15.37
N VAL A 193 11.34 -18.90 14.06
CA VAL A 193 11.94 -17.72 13.43
C VAL A 193 10.98 -16.54 13.53
N ASP A 194 9.70 -16.74 13.22
CA ASP A 194 8.65 -15.72 13.36
C ASP A 194 8.48 -15.27 14.81
N PHE A 195 8.55 -16.22 15.75
CA PHE A 195 8.53 -15.87 17.18
C PHE A 195 9.71 -14.95 17.56
N GLY A 196 10.88 -15.16 16.97
CA GLY A 196 12.04 -14.29 17.15
C GLY A 196 11.82 -12.88 16.60
N LEU A 197 11.09 -12.73 15.48
CA LEU A 197 10.70 -11.42 14.93
C LEU A 197 9.62 -10.76 15.78
N PHE A 198 8.57 -11.50 16.17
CA PHE A 198 7.54 -11.03 17.09
C PHE A 198 8.14 -10.46 18.38
N GLY A 199 9.06 -11.21 19.01
CA GLY A 199 9.71 -10.82 20.25
C GLY A 199 10.59 -9.55 20.15
N GLN A 200 11.06 -9.17 18.96
CA GLN A 200 11.82 -7.93 18.75
C GLN A 200 10.95 -6.67 18.87
N HIS A 201 9.64 -6.82 18.62
CA HIS A 201 8.67 -5.73 18.57
C HIS A 201 7.65 -5.77 19.71
N PHE A 202 7.80 -6.70 20.66
CA PHE A 202 6.89 -6.83 21.79
C PHE A 202 6.85 -5.55 22.65
N GLY A 203 5.65 -5.03 22.89
CA GLY A 203 5.39 -3.80 23.63
C GLY A 203 5.46 -2.52 22.79
N GLU A 204 5.63 -2.63 21.47
CA GLU A 204 5.52 -1.47 20.57
C GLU A 204 4.07 -0.95 20.51
N THR A 205 3.91 0.37 20.38
CA THR A 205 2.64 1.07 20.22
C THR A 205 2.78 2.16 19.17
N CYS A 206 1.67 2.65 18.60
CA CYS A 206 1.72 3.84 17.74
C CYS A 206 2.41 5.04 18.45
N PRO A 207 3.18 5.87 17.70
CA PRO A 207 3.83 7.09 18.21
C PRO A 207 2.86 8.19 18.67
#